data_AF-A0A9X4H3Y0-F1
#
_entry.id   AF-A0A9X4H3Y0-F1
#
_cell.length_a   1.000
_cell.length_b   1.000
_cell.length_c   1.000
_cell.angle_alpha   90.00
_cell.angle_beta   90.00
_cell.angle_gamma   90.00
#
_symmetry.space_group_name_H-M   'P 1'
#
loop_
_entity.id
_entity.type
_entity.pdbx_description
1 polymer ?
#
loop_
_entity_poly.entity_id
_entity_poly.type
_entity_poly.pdbx_seq_one_letter_code
_entity_poly.pdbx_strand_id
1 'polypeptide(L)' 'MKRVNYHEELEKEKEKLNRLAEEALKNGIPLTQDEAFMVQNRKVDELVVKVIKEKERNRKKQRER' A
#
# COMPACT_ATOMS: atom_id res chain seq x y z
N MET A 1 -15.36 7.92 -16.96
CA MET A 1 -14.50 6.93 -16.28
C MET A 1 -14.32 7.39 -14.84
N LYS A 2 -14.88 6.66 -13.85
CA LYS A 2 -14.49 6.89 -12.45
C LYS A 2 -12.99 6.66 -12.40
N ARG A 3 -12.19 7.71 -12.20
CA ARG A 3 -10.78 7.53 -11.87
C ARG A 3 -10.82 6.75 -10.57
N VAL A 4 -10.54 5.46 -10.64
CA VAL A 4 -10.35 4.64 -9.45
C VAL A 4 -9.21 5.34 -8.74
N ASN A 5 -9.53 6.04 -7.65
CA ASN A 5 -8.56 6.84 -6.96
C ASN A 5 -7.75 5.85 -6.11
N TYR A 6 -6.89 5.08 -6.79
CA TYR A 6 -6.01 4.10 -6.18
C TYR A 6 -5.19 4.76 -5.05
N HIS A 7 -4.95 6.07 -5.16
CA HIS A 7 -4.31 6.86 -4.12
C HIS A 7 -5.16 6.97 -2.84
N GLU A 8 -6.48 7.14 -2.96
CA GLU A 8 -7.41 7.32 -1.85
C GLU A 8 -7.73 5.98 -1.16
N GLU A 9 -7.83 4.89 -1.93
CA GLU A 9 -7.90 3.53 -1.36
C GLU A 9 -6.59 3.17 -0.65
N LEU A 10 -5.44 3.52 -1.22
CA LEU A 10 -4.13 3.25 -0.63
C LEU A 10 -3.90 4.09 0.63
N GLU A 11 -4.39 5.33 0.69
CA GLU A 11 -4.42 6.12 1.93
C GLU A 11 -5.26 5.46 3.00
N LYS A 12 -6.50 5.03 2.70
CA LYS A 12 -7.36 4.34 3.67
C LYS A 12 -6.74 3.04 4.19
N GLU A 13 -6.13 2.25 3.32
CA GLU A 13 -5.47 1.00 3.73
C GLU A 13 -4.18 1.27 4.52
N LYS A 14 -3.42 2.33 4.17
CA LYS A 14 -2.28 2.79 5.00
C LYS A 14 -2.72 3.27 6.37
N GLU A 15 -3.82 4.00 6.47
CA GLU A 15 -4.30 4.53 7.74
C GLU A 15 -4.72 3.39 8.68
N LYS A 16 -5.37 2.34 8.14
CA LYS A 16 -5.67 1.11 8.89
C LYS A 16 -4.41 0.38 9.34
N LEU A 17 -3.43 0.22 8.45
CA LEU A 17 -2.12 -0.35 8.81
C LEU A 17 -1.45 0.44 9.93
N ASN A 18 -1.54 1.77 9.91
CA ASN A 18 -0.93 2.61 10.92
C ASN A 18 -1.60 2.44 12.29
N ARG A 19 -2.93 2.28 12.34
CA ARG A 19 -3.65 1.98 13.59
C ARG A 19 -3.28 0.60 14.14
N LEU A 20 -3.23 -0.43 13.29
CA LEU A 20 -2.76 -1.76 13.69
C LEU A 20 -1.30 -1.69 14.18
N ALA A 21 -0.46 -0.88 13.52
CA ALA A 21 0.91 -0.70 13.94
C ALA A 21 1.03 -0.02 15.32
N GLU A 22 0.23 1.00 15.58
CA GLU A 22 0.18 1.65 16.90
C GLU A 22 -0.33 0.70 17.98
N GLU A 23 -1.35 -0.11 17.71
CA GLU A 23 -1.84 -1.13 18.65
C GLU A 23 -0.79 -2.20 18.93
N ALA A 24 -0.13 -2.73 17.90
CA ALA A 24 0.95 -3.69 18.04
C ALA A 24 2.13 -3.08 18.83
N LEU A 25 2.52 -1.84 18.52
CA LEU A 25 3.58 -1.11 19.24
C LEU A 25 3.21 -0.92 20.72
N LYS A 26 1.96 -0.53 21.00
CA LYS A 26 1.44 -0.34 22.37
C LYS A 26 1.41 -1.66 23.16
N ASN A 27 1.11 -2.76 22.48
CA ASN A 27 1.12 -4.10 23.07
C ASN A 27 2.54 -4.74 23.09
N GLY A 28 3.54 -4.07 22.52
CA GLY A 28 4.90 -4.61 22.38
C GLY A 28 5.00 -5.82 21.43
N ILE A 29 4.00 -6.01 20.56
CA ILE A 29 3.93 -7.11 19.61
C ILE A 29 4.69 -6.71 18.34
N PRO A 30 5.62 -7.54 17.85
CA PRO A 30 6.25 -7.32 16.56
C PRO A 30 5.20 -7.32 15.43
N LEU A 31 5.20 -6.28 14.60
CA LEU A 31 4.32 -6.17 13.42
C LEU A 31 4.40 -7.37 12.48
N THR A 32 5.53 -8.06 12.49
CA THR A 32 5.78 -9.28 11.70
C THR A 32 5.10 -10.53 12.26
N GLN A 33 4.68 -10.51 13.53
CA GLN A 33 3.92 -11.59 14.17
C GLN A 33 2.41 -11.33 14.12
N ASP A 34 1.98 -10.10 13.83
CA ASP A 34 0.58 -9.78 13.64
C ASP A 34 0.13 -10.22 12.24
N GLU A 35 -0.59 -11.33 12.20
CA GLU A 35 -1.10 -11.91 10.96
C GLU A 35 -2.09 -10.97 10.26
N ALA A 36 -2.90 -10.21 11.02
CA ALA A 36 -3.83 -9.23 10.46
C ALA A 36 -3.07 -8.05 9.83
N PHE A 37 -2.02 -7.57 10.50
CA PHE A 37 -1.10 -6.57 9.95
C PHE A 37 -0.43 -7.08 8.67
N MET A 38 0.10 -8.31 8.67
CA MET A 38 0.79 -8.90 7.52
C MET A 38 -0.13 -9.10 6.31
N VAL A 39 -1.36 -9.53 6.52
CA VAL A 39 -2.38 -9.67 5.46
C VAL A 39 -2.71 -8.31 4.85
N GLN A 40 -2.85 -7.28 5.68
CA GLN A 40 -3.14 -5.94 5.20
C GLN A 40 -1.93 -5.30 4.50
N ASN A 41 -0.73 -5.56 5.02
CA ASN A 41 0.53 -5.06 4.45
C ASN A 41 0.74 -5.61 3.02
N ARG A 42 0.48 -6.90 2.80
CA ARG A 42 0.50 -7.50 1.44
C ARG A 42 -0.45 -6.81 0.46
N LYS A 43 -1.66 -6.46 0.90
CA LYS A 43 -2.63 -5.74 0.05
C LYS A 43 -2.13 -4.36 -0.37
N VAL A 44 -1.52 -3.62 0.57
CA VAL A 44 -0.94 -2.31 0.28
C VAL A 44 0.27 -2.44 -0.63
N ASP A 45 1.16 -3.41 -0.39
CA ASP A 45 2.31 -3.68 -1.26
C ASP A 45 1.89 -4.00 -2.70
N GLU A 46 0.87 -4.85 -2.89
CA GLU A 46 0.36 -5.16 -4.22
C GLU A 46 -0.18 -3.92 -4.96
N LEU A 47 -0.89 -3.04 -4.25
CA LEU A 47 -1.39 -1.77 -4.80
C LEU A 47 -0.26 -0.82 -5.17
N VAL A 48 0.73 -0.66 -4.30
CA VAL A 48 1.93 0.16 -4.55
C VAL A 48 2.69 -0.35 -5.78
N VAL A 49 2.90 -1.67 -5.88
CA VAL A 49 3.59 -2.28 -7.02
C VAL A 49 2.83 -2.04 -8.33
N LYS A 50 1.49 -2.11 -8.32
CA LYS A 50 0.67 -1.79 -9.51
C LYS A 50 0.83 -0.33 -9.91
N VAL A 51 0.77 0.61 -8.96
CA VAL A 51 0.95 2.05 -9.21
C VAL A 51 2.36 2.35 -9.75
N ILE A 52 3.39 1.75 -9.17
CA ILE A 52 4.78 1.91 -9.63
C ILE A 52 4.94 1.37 -11.05
N LYS A 53 4.44 0.15 -11.33
CA LYS A 53 4.50 -0.46 -12.66
C LYS A 53 3.78 0.38 -13.72
N GLU A 54 2.63 0.96 -13.40
CA GLU A 54 1.93 1.89 -14.30
C GLU A 54 2.77 3.15 -14.57
N LYS A 55 3.34 3.73 -13.52
CA LYS A 55 4.18 4.93 -13.63
C LYS A 55 5.45 4.68 -14.44
N GLU A 56 6.10 3.53 -14.25
CA GLU A 56 7.27 3.11 -15.03
C GLU A 56 6.94 2.87 -16.51
N ARG A 57 5.80 2.22 -16.82
CA ARG A 57 5.33 2.04 -18.20
C ARG A 57 5.10 3.38 -18.91
N ASN A 58 4.47 4.34 -18.23
CA ASN A 58 4.28 5.68 -18.76
C ASN A 58 5.61 6.42 -18.94
N ARG A 59 6.57 6.24 -18.01
CA ARG A 59 7.89 6.87 -18.09
C ARG A 59 8.75 6.32 -19.23
N LYS A 60 8.66 5.02 -19.54
CA LYS A 60 9.33 4.43 -20.72
C LYS A 60 8.74 4.96 -22.03
N LYS A 61 7.41 5.05 -22.14
CA LYS A 61 6.73 5.62 -23.32
C LYS A 61 7.07 7.08 -23.62
N GLN A 62 7.45 7.87 -22.60
CA GLN A 62 7.88 9.26 -22.81
C GLN A 62 9.36 9.41 -23.18
N ARG A 63 10.19 8.37 -22.99
CA ARG A 63 11.62 8.40 -23.35
C ARG A 63 11.92 7.92 -24.77
N GLU A 64 10.96 7.26 -25.42
CA GLU A 64 11.08 6.74 -26.79
C GLU A 64 10.41 7.63 -27.85
N ARG A 65 9.97 8.85 -27.47
CA ARG A 65 9.48 9.90 -28.39
C ARG A 65 10.48 11.04 -28.43
#